data_AF-A0A937RG29-F1
#
_entry.id   AF-A0A937RG29-F1
#
_cell.length_a   1.000
_cell.length_b   1.000
_cell.length_c   1.000
_cell.angle_alpha   90.00
_cell.angle_beta   90.00
_cell.angle_gamma   90.00
#
_symmetry.space_group_name_H-M   'P 1'
#
loop_
_entity.id
_entity.type
_entity.pdbx_description
1 polymer ?
#
loop_
_entity_poly.entity_id
_entity_poly.type
_entity_poly.pdbx_seq_one_letter_code
_entity_poly.pdbx_strand_id
1 'polypeptide(L)'
;MPDRDAWPRLARRPARARQRAPRRRRVWTGAAALATAGIVVLCGCGSGTDPLAAAPAGQPSATTTVPAGTVVVYGARVGWLPSGHVVTADQVHDVTEPTRTAPGEVHHTGQTLYFADSAEVAAVRAAEKPALDGTRRYAISVSRGQVPTIAEWMAEQEDINSKIGREATYEDIAVAGHPATLRHLKLDQSSFAWSVLWGGENADASVRIAGPDRDVVLRIAESVTLGPAPAGPANPDAAAAQIRETARRAFQGSDGLEMLDAVIDPEGLARLAVDKGLSRDPRAGATVSLDRVSDPVFLGPTEAGALVRVAAPGQPARGESPIRFTLTADGWKVTRSGFCAVFYEFRDCPI
;
A
#
# COMPACT_ATOMS: atom_id res chain seq x y z
N MET A 1 29.36 -22.41 -52.50
CA MET A 1 30.76 -22.85 -52.36
C MET A 1 31.63 -21.62 -52.54
N PRO A 2 32.63 -21.30 -51.70
CA PRO A 2 32.91 -21.60 -50.28
C PRO A 2 32.59 -20.32 -49.43
N ASP A 3 32.92 -20.07 -48.16
CA ASP A 3 33.76 -20.72 -47.16
C ASP A 3 33.25 -20.37 -45.75
N ARG A 4 33.52 -21.27 -44.81
CA ARG A 4 33.13 -21.21 -43.39
C ARG A 4 34.20 -20.50 -42.54
N ASP A 5 33.81 -20.20 -41.31
CA ASP A 5 34.64 -20.09 -40.10
C ASP A 5 35.37 -18.76 -39.79
N ALA A 6 34.88 -18.07 -38.75
CA ALA A 6 35.72 -17.55 -37.66
C ALA A 6 34.87 -17.00 -36.49
N TRP A 7 34.70 -17.81 -35.44
CA TRP A 7 34.30 -17.36 -34.10
C TRP A 7 35.55 -16.97 -33.28
N PRO A 8 35.52 -15.89 -32.48
CA PRO A 8 36.61 -15.61 -31.53
C PRO A 8 36.49 -16.49 -30.28
N ARG A 9 37.65 -17.02 -29.88
CA ARG A 9 37.86 -17.95 -28.77
C ARG A 9 37.81 -17.25 -27.41
N LEU A 10 37.10 -17.89 -26.48
CA LEU A 10 37.12 -17.64 -25.03
C LEU A 10 38.53 -17.85 -24.45
N ALA A 11 39.08 -16.81 -23.83
CA ALA A 11 40.29 -16.91 -23.00
C ALA A 11 39.94 -17.35 -21.57
N ARG A 12 40.33 -18.58 -21.23
CA ARG A 12 40.35 -19.13 -19.87
C ARG A 12 41.35 -18.34 -19.00
N ARG A 13 40.92 -17.87 -17.83
CA ARG A 13 41.83 -17.46 -16.74
C ARG A 13 41.95 -18.58 -15.70
N PRO A 14 43.16 -18.88 -15.20
CA PRO A 14 43.38 -19.97 -14.25
C PRO A 14 43.00 -19.60 -12.81
N ALA A 15 42.61 -20.64 -12.08
CA ALA A 15 42.23 -20.65 -10.69
C ALA A 15 43.36 -20.17 -9.76
N ARG A 16 43.04 -19.26 -8.83
CA ARG A 16 43.87 -18.96 -7.66
C ARG A 16 43.35 -19.73 -6.45
N ALA A 17 44.19 -20.61 -5.95
CA ALA A 17 44.02 -21.31 -4.68
C ALA A 17 43.88 -20.30 -3.52
N ARG A 18 42.78 -20.37 -2.79
CA ARG A 18 42.65 -19.73 -1.47
C ARG A 18 42.88 -20.79 -0.39
N GLN A 19 43.98 -20.59 0.32
CA GLN A 19 44.40 -21.34 1.49
C GLN A 19 43.30 -21.33 2.57
N ARG A 20 42.98 -22.53 3.07
CA ARG A 20 42.15 -22.74 4.26
C ARG A 20 42.96 -22.36 5.50
N ALA A 21 42.51 -21.35 6.24
CA ALA A 21 42.98 -21.08 7.58
C ALA A 21 42.15 -21.88 8.62
N PRO A 22 42.78 -22.44 9.67
CA PRO A 22 42.11 -23.32 10.63
C PRO A 22 41.23 -22.55 11.64
N ARG A 23 40.00 -23.04 11.80
CA ARG A 23 38.98 -22.56 12.73
C ARG A 23 39.35 -22.99 14.16
N ARG A 24 40.00 -22.10 14.93
CA ARG A 24 40.21 -22.31 16.38
C ARG A 24 38.87 -22.27 17.10
N ARG A 25 38.47 -23.43 17.65
CA ARG A 25 37.42 -23.55 18.68
C ARG A 25 37.90 -22.84 19.94
N ARG A 26 37.13 -21.89 20.45
CA ARG A 26 37.22 -21.45 21.85
C ARG A 26 35.96 -21.91 22.57
N VAL A 27 36.16 -22.93 23.40
CA VAL A 27 35.28 -23.33 24.49
C VAL A 27 35.28 -22.20 25.52
N TRP A 28 34.09 -21.75 25.94
CA TRP A 28 33.90 -20.98 27.16
C TRP A 28 32.94 -21.77 28.06
N THR A 29 33.53 -22.54 28.96
CA THR A 29 32.94 -22.95 30.23
C THR A 29 33.35 -21.92 31.27
N GLY A 30 32.39 -21.35 31.99
CA GLY A 30 32.64 -20.46 33.12
C GLY A 30 31.35 -20.22 33.88
N ALA A 31 31.28 -20.78 35.08
CA ALA A 31 30.12 -20.85 35.95
C ALA A 31 30.04 -19.68 36.94
N ALA A 32 28.87 -19.58 37.56
CA ALA A 32 28.57 -19.06 38.90
C ALA A 32 28.62 -17.54 39.16
N ALA A 33 27.50 -16.99 39.62
CA ALA A 33 27.40 -16.45 40.98
C ALA A 33 25.93 -16.19 41.37
N LEU A 34 25.50 -16.89 42.42
CA LEU A 34 24.37 -16.51 43.27
C LEU A 34 24.68 -15.17 43.95
N ALA A 35 23.73 -14.23 43.91
CA ALA A 35 23.67 -13.13 44.86
C ALA A 35 22.22 -12.97 45.32
N THR A 36 22.02 -13.34 46.57
CA THR A 36 20.82 -13.15 47.38
C THR A 36 20.63 -11.70 47.82
N ALA A 37 19.36 -11.39 48.12
CA ALA A 37 18.86 -10.45 49.11
C ALA A 37 18.64 -8.97 48.70
N GLY A 38 17.36 -8.60 48.69
CA GLY A 38 16.87 -7.65 49.69
C GLY A 38 16.45 -6.29 49.16
N ILE A 39 15.16 -6.11 48.85
CA ILE A 39 14.49 -4.82 49.00
C ILE A 39 13.14 -5.03 49.71
N VAL A 40 13.06 -4.40 50.87
CA VAL A 40 11.90 -4.14 51.71
C VAL A 40 10.92 -3.25 50.94
N VAL A 41 9.64 -3.61 50.88
CA VAL A 41 8.59 -2.64 50.60
C VAL A 41 7.58 -2.66 51.74
N LEU A 42 7.50 -1.51 52.37
CA LEU A 42 6.65 -1.12 53.47
C LEU A 42 5.16 -1.22 53.10
N CYS A 43 4.38 -1.68 54.08
CA CYS A 43 2.94 -1.44 54.15
C CYS A 43 2.66 0.07 54.07
N GLY A 44 1.96 0.49 53.03
CA GLY A 44 1.36 1.80 52.92
C GLY A 44 -0.10 1.65 52.50
N CYS A 45 -0.99 1.72 53.48
CA CYS A 45 -2.43 1.86 53.25
C CYS A 45 -2.68 3.19 52.53
N GLY A 46 -3.31 3.13 51.36
CA GLY A 46 -3.73 4.28 50.58
C GLY A 46 -4.91 3.88 49.70
N SER A 47 -6.09 3.95 50.30
CA SER A 47 -7.39 3.80 49.68
C SER A 47 -7.59 4.79 48.53
N GLY A 48 -7.79 4.28 47.32
CA GLY A 48 -8.07 5.06 46.13
C GLY A 48 -8.22 4.19 44.88
N THR A 49 -8.98 3.09 44.97
CA THR A 49 -9.41 2.35 43.79
C THR A 49 -10.57 3.10 43.14
N ASP A 50 -10.26 4.06 42.26
CA ASP A 50 -11.19 4.32 41.16
C ASP A 50 -11.14 3.08 40.27
N PRO A 51 -12.27 2.40 40.03
CA PRO A 51 -12.28 1.34 39.03
C PRO A 51 -11.97 2.01 37.69
N LEU A 52 -10.79 1.71 37.13
CA LEU A 52 -10.57 1.77 35.70
C LEU A 52 -11.72 1.00 35.07
N ALA A 53 -12.72 1.75 34.60
CA ALA A 53 -13.84 1.21 33.87
C ALA A 53 -13.23 0.38 32.74
N ALA A 54 -13.48 -0.93 32.77
CA ALA A 54 -13.16 -1.80 31.66
C ALA A 54 -13.77 -1.14 30.42
N ALA A 55 -12.91 -0.66 29.53
CA ALA A 55 -13.33 -0.10 28.26
C ALA A 55 -14.26 -1.14 27.60
N PRO A 56 -15.44 -0.76 27.11
CA PRO A 56 -16.35 -1.72 26.52
C PRO A 56 -15.62 -2.42 25.37
N ALA A 57 -15.50 -3.75 25.48
CA ALA A 57 -15.09 -4.64 24.40
C ALA A 57 -16.16 -4.57 23.31
N GLY A 58 -16.00 -3.61 22.41
CA GLY A 58 -16.93 -3.37 21.32
C GLY A 58 -16.31 -2.37 20.37
N GLN A 59 -15.32 -2.80 19.59
CA GLN A 59 -14.90 -2.08 18.39
C GLN A 59 -16.11 -1.91 17.48
N PRO A 60 -16.62 -0.67 17.27
CA PRO A 60 -17.62 -0.44 16.25
C PRO A 60 -16.92 -0.54 14.89
N SER A 61 -17.54 -1.26 13.97
CA SER A 61 -17.03 -1.50 12.64
C SER A 61 -17.20 -0.27 11.75
N ALA A 62 -16.12 0.44 11.43
CA ALA A 62 -16.04 1.16 10.16
C ALA A 62 -15.61 0.18 9.04
N THR A 63 -16.41 -0.87 8.82
CA THR A 63 -16.50 -1.48 7.49
C THR A 63 -17.69 -0.80 6.86
N THR A 64 -17.47 0.13 5.95
CA THR A 64 -18.56 0.52 5.05
C THR A 64 -18.91 -0.75 4.30
N THR A 65 -19.98 -1.43 4.73
CA THR A 65 -20.57 -2.52 3.95
C THR A 65 -20.92 -1.84 2.64
N VAL A 66 -20.19 -2.16 1.57
CA VAL A 66 -20.54 -1.66 0.25
C VAL A 66 -21.97 -2.14 0.04
N PRO A 67 -22.96 -1.24 -0.06
CA PRO A 67 -24.33 -1.67 -0.35
C PRO A 67 -24.27 -2.57 -1.58
N ALA A 68 -25.11 -3.61 -1.68
CA ALA A 68 -25.22 -4.38 -2.90
C ALA A 68 -25.45 -3.40 -4.07
N GLY A 69 -24.40 -3.10 -4.82
CA GLY A 69 -24.34 -1.75 -5.35
C GLY A 69 -22.98 -1.36 -5.92
N THR A 70 -23.11 -0.32 -6.71
CA THR A 70 -22.09 0.24 -7.56
C THR A 70 -20.93 0.84 -6.76
N VAL A 71 -19.69 0.50 -7.11
CA VAL A 71 -18.47 1.15 -6.59
C VAL A 71 -17.92 2.13 -7.61
N VAL A 72 -17.34 3.25 -7.16
CA VAL A 72 -16.65 4.20 -8.04
C VAL A 72 -15.15 4.15 -7.78
N VAL A 73 -14.36 3.94 -8.84
CA VAL A 73 -12.89 3.95 -8.83
C VAL A 73 -12.42 4.97 -9.84
N TYR A 74 -11.90 6.10 -9.37
CA TYR A 74 -11.39 7.20 -10.18
C TYR A 74 -12.28 7.58 -11.39
N GLY A 75 -13.58 7.75 -11.10
CA GLY A 75 -14.60 8.09 -12.08
C GLY A 75 -15.13 6.91 -12.91
N ALA A 76 -14.52 5.73 -12.83
CA ALA A 76 -15.10 4.51 -13.36
C ALA A 76 -16.14 3.94 -12.40
N ARG A 77 -17.25 3.49 -12.95
CA ARG A 77 -18.37 2.90 -12.22
C ARG A 77 -18.31 1.37 -12.37
N VAL A 78 -18.21 0.64 -11.26
CA VAL A 78 -18.25 -0.83 -11.22
C VAL A 78 -19.68 -1.27 -10.91
N GLY A 79 -20.39 -1.82 -11.90
CA GLY A 79 -21.79 -2.20 -11.76
C GLY A 79 -22.02 -3.50 -10.99
N TRP A 80 -21.00 -4.34 -10.85
CA TRP A 80 -21.10 -5.63 -10.19
C TRP A 80 -19.81 -6.04 -9.47
N LEU A 81 -19.97 -6.60 -8.27
CA LEU A 81 -18.93 -7.28 -7.51
C LEU A 81 -19.50 -8.60 -6.95
N PRO A 82 -18.66 -9.61 -6.69
CA PRO A 82 -19.10 -10.81 -5.98
C PRO A 82 -19.71 -10.44 -4.62
N SER A 83 -20.82 -11.09 -4.26
CA SER A 83 -21.46 -10.89 -2.96
C SER A 83 -20.49 -11.21 -1.82
N GLY A 84 -20.66 -10.51 -0.70
CA GLY A 84 -19.83 -10.72 0.49
C GLY A 84 -18.44 -10.11 0.41
N HIS A 85 -18.07 -9.43 -0.67
CA HIS A 85 -16.80 -8.71 -0.75
C HIS A 85 -16.90 -7.28 -0.22
N VAL A 86 -15.83 -6.82 0.43
CA VAL A 86 -15.70 -5.45 0.96
C VAL A 86 -14.38 -4.84 0.51
N VAL A 87 -14.32 -3.51 0.42
CA VAL A 87 -13.08 -2.79 0.14
C VAL A 87 -12.13 -2.96 1.33
N THR A 88 -10.92 -3.44 1.06
CA THR A 88 -9.87 -3.66 2.06
C THR A 88 -8.70 -2.71 1.95
N ALA A 89 -8.55 -2.05 0.80
CA ALA A 89 -7.60 -0.96 0.64
C ALA A 89 -8.03 -0.07 -0.53
N ASP A 90 -7.78 1.22 -0.38
CA ASP A 90 -7.93 2.25 -1.41
C ASP A 90 -6.58 2.94 -1.58
N GLN A 91 -5.92 2.71 -2.72
CA GLN A 91 -4.56 3.18 -2.97
C GLN A 91 -4.52 4.07 -4.20
N VAL A 92 -4.06 5.31 -4.03
CA VAL A 92 -3.68 6.16 -5.15
C VAL A 92 -2.23 5.82 -5.53
N HIS A 93 -1.94 5.60 -6.80
CA HIS A 93 -0.62 5.19 -7.29
C HIS A 93 -0.23 5.97 -8.54
N ASP A 94 1.04 5.82 -8.91
CA ASP A 94 1.67 6.46 -10.07
C ASP A 94 1.46 7.98 -10.10
N VAL A 95 1.30 8.62 -8.94
CA VAL A 95 1.12 10.07 -8.85
C VAL A 95 2.43 10.75 -9.22
N THR A 96 2.58 11.17 -10.48
CA THR A 96 3.82 11.80 -10.91
C THR A 96 3.91 13.24 -10.41
N GLU A 97 5.14 13.64 -10.05
CA GLU A 97 5.52 15.01 -9.80
C GLU A 97 5.70 15.84 -11.08
N PRO A 98 5.48 17.15 -11.02
CA PRO A 98 5.95 18.10 -12.01
C PRO A 98 7.42 18.46 -11.74
N THR A 99 8.36 17.51 -11.82
CA THR A 99 9.79 17.88 -11.67
C THR A 99 10.72 17.13 -12.61
N ARG A 100 11.02 17.80 -13.74
CA ARG A 100 12.27 17.78 -14.51
C ARG A 100 12.99 16.42 -14.62
N THR A 101 12.47 15.49 -15.39
CA THR A 101 13.29 14.41 -15.99
C THR A 101 12.79 14.07 -17.39
N ALA A 102 13.75 13.69 -18.25
CA ALA A 102 13.74 13.35 -19.68
C ALA A 102 12.49 13.63 -20.56
N PRO A 103 12.66 14.21 -21.76
CA PRO A 103 11.61 14.18 -22.79
C PRO A 103 11.14 12.74 -23.03
N GLY A 104 9.83 12.48 -22.85
CA GLY A 104 9.22 11.18 -23.10
C GLY A 104 8.74 10.40 -21.86
N GLU A 105 8.82 10.98 -20.66
CA GLU A 105 8.23 10.34 -19.47
C GLU A 105 6.70 10.40 -19.53
N VAL A 106 6.05 9.25 -19.35
CA VAL A 106 4.61 9.04 -19.47
C VAL A 106 3.94 9.41 -18.13
N HIS A 107 3.06 10.41 -18.15
CA HIS A 107 2.37 10.91 -16.95
C HIS A 107 0.95 10.36 -16.85
N HIS A 108 0.75 9.31 -16.06
CA HIS A 108 -0.58 8.92 -15.59
C HIS A 108 -0.69 9.08 -14.08
N THR A 109 -1.92 8.99 -13.59
CA THR A 109 -2.28 8.88 -12.17
C THR A 109 -3.29 7.75 -12.06
N GLY A 110 -3.28 6.99 -10.97
CA GLY A 110 -4.22 5.88 -10.81
C GLY A 110 -4.78 5.72 -9.41
N GLN A 111 -5.93 5.05 -9.33
CA GLN A 111 -6.52 4.56 -8.08
C GLN A 111 -6.72 3.06 -8.21
N THR A 112 -6.34 2.31 -7.17
CA THR A 112 -6.60 0.88 -7.04
C THR A 112 -7.43 0.63 -5.79
N LEU A 113 -8.58 0.00 -5.97
CA LEU A 113 -9.33 -0.61 -4.86
C LEU A 113 -9.01 -2.10 -4.79
N TYR A 114 -8.76 -2.57 -3.57
CA TYR A 114 -8.62 -3.99 -3.26
C TYR A 114 -9.84 -4.49 -2.50
N PHE A 115 -10.24 -5.73 -2.78
CA PHE A 115 -11.39 -6.37 -2.20
C PHE A 115 -11.03 -7.73 -1.61
N ALA A 116 -11.68 -8.08 -0.50
CA ALA A 116 -11.63 -9.40 0.12
C ALA A 116 -13.01 -9.81 0.64
N ASP A 117 -13.15 -11.09 0.99
CA ASP A 117 -14.37 -11.61 1.62
C ASP A 117 -14.56 -10.98 3.02
N SER A 118 -15.78 -10.52 3.29
CA SER A 118 -16.17 -9.89 4.56
C SER A 118 -15.98 -10.81 5.77
N ALA A 119 -16.18 -12.13 5.61
CA ALA A 119 -15.93 -13.10 6.66
C ALA A 119 -14.42 -13.28 6.91
N GLU A 120 -13.59 -13.22 5.86
CA GLU A 120 -12.13 -13.22 6.00
C GLU A 120 -11.67 -11.95 6.74
N VAL A 121 -12.19 -10.79 6.37
CA VAL A 121 -11.89 -9.52 7.05
C VAL A 121 -12.32 -9.57 8.51
N ALA A 122 -13.51 -10.10 8.80
CA ALA A 122 -13.99 -10.28 10.18
C ALA A 122 -13.09 -11.24 10.98
N ALA A 123 -12.62 -12.33 10.38
CA ALA A 123 -11.73 -13.29 11.02
C ALA A 123 -10.36 -12.69 11.33
N VAL A 124 -9.77 -11.92 10.41
CA VAL A 124 -8.50 -11.21 10.63
C VAL A 124 -8.61 -10.22 11.79
N ARG A 125 -9.71 -9.48 11.85
CA ARG A 125 -9.98 -8.55 12.95
C ARG A 125 -10.18 -9.27 14.28
N ALA A 126 -10.97 -10.34 14.31
CA ALA A 126 -11.18 -11.15 15.51
C ALA A 126 -9.88 -11.76 16.04
N ALA A 127 -8.90 -12.00 15.17
CA ALA A 127 -7.57 -12.49 15.52
C ALA A 127 -6.58 -11.38 15.88
N GLU A 128 -7.01 -10.11 15.96
CA GLU A 128 -6.17 -8.93 16.22
C GLU A 128 -4.94 -8.85 15.30
N LYS A 129 -5.09 -9.31 14.07
CA LYS A 129 -4.00 -9.29 13.12
C LYS A 129 -3.79 -7.88 12.57
N PRO A 130 -2.52 -7.47 12.36
CA PRO A 130 -2.18 -6.12 11.91
C PRO A 130 -2.54 -5.87 10.44
N ALA A 131 -2.65 -6.94 9.65
CA ALA A 131 -2.98 -6.86 8.24
C ALA A 131 -3.68 -8.13 7.77
N LEU A 132 -4.33 -7.99 6.61
CA LEU A 132 -4.87 -9.07 5.80
C LEU A 132 -3.73 -9.89 5.18
N ASP A 133 -3.34 -11.00 5.81
CA ASP A 133 -2.37 -11.94 5.25
C ASP A 133 -2.92 -12.52 3.94
N GLY A 134 -2.37 -12.13 2.78
CA GLY A 134 -2.63 -12.77 1.47
C GLY A 134 -4.06 -12.71 0.92
N THR A 135 -4.97 -11.98 1.57
CA THR A 135 -6.44 -12.10 1.40
C THR A 135 -7.05 -11.11 0.41
N ARG A 136 -6.25 -10.36 -0.35
CA ARG A 136 -6.77 -9.51 -1.43
C ARG A 136 -7.18 -10.40 -2.59
N ARG A 137 -8.49 -10.62 -2.75
CA ARG A 137 -9.07 -11.48 -3.79
C ARG A 137 -9.19 -10.75 -5.11
N TYR A 138 -9.62 -9.48 -5.09
CA TYR A 138 -9.81 -8.73 -6.32
C TYR A 138 -9.16 -7.36 -6.22
N ALA A 139 -8.69 -6.84 -7.35
CA ALA A 139 -8.18 -5.50 -7.49
C ALA A 139 -8.79 -4.84 -8.72
N ILE A 140 -9.21 -3.58 -8.56
CA ILE A 140 -9.71 -2.74 -9.64
C ILE A 140 -8.84 -1.50 -9.67
N SER A 141 -8.05 -1.35 -10.73
CA SER A 141 -7.19 -0.20 -10.96
C SER A 141 -7.71 0.61 -12.13
N VAL A 142 -7.78 1.92 -11.95
CA VAL A 142 -8.13 2.87 -13.01
C VAL A 142 -7.04 3.91 -13.06
N SER A 143 -6.41 4.06 -14.21
CA SER A 143 -5.38 5.06 -14.48
C SER A 143 -5.85 6.05 -15.52
N ARG A 144 -5.41 7.31 -15.43
CA ARG A 144 -5.76 8.41 -16.34
C ARG A 144 -4.56 9.31 -16.61
N GLY A 145 -4.58 10.01 -17.74
CA GLY A 145 -3.48 10.83 -18.23
C GLY A 145 -2.84 10.15 -19.42
N GLN A 146 -1.55 10.35 -19.65
CA GLN A 146 -0.80 9.55 -20.60
C GLN A 146 -0.62 8.16 -19.98
N VAL A 147 -1.51 7.21 -20.24
CA VAL A 147 -1.31 5.83 -19.79
C VAL A 147 -0.51 5.03 -20.82
N PRO A 148 0.30 4.05 -20.43
CA PRO A 148 0.93 3.14 -21.38
C PRO A 148 -0.12 2.46 -22.25
N THR A 149 0.21 2.29 -23.53
CA THR A 149 -0.58 1.43 -24.41
C THR A 149 -0.58 0.00 -23.88
N ILE A 150 -1.58 -0.80 -24.30
CA ILE A 150 -1.64 -2.23 -23.95
C ILE A 150 -0.32 -2.92 -24.36
N ALA A 151 0.20 -2.64 -25.55
CA ALA A 151 1.45 -3.24 -26.03
C ALA A 151 2.67 -2.87 -25.16
N GLU A 152 2.79 -1.62 -24.72
CA GLU A 152 3.88 -1.18 -23.83
C GLU A 152 3.78 -1.84 -22.45
N TRP A 153 2.58 -1.88 -21.87
CA TRP A 153 2.36 -2.56 -20.59
C TRP A 153 2.71 -4.04 -20.69
N MET A 154 2.33 -4.68 -21.79
CA MET A 154 2.64 -6.09 -22.05
C MET A 154 4.13 -6.34 -22.13
N ALA A 155 4.88 -5.50 -22.86
CA ALA A 155 6.33 -5.59 -22.95
C ALA A 155 7.00 -5.42 -21.57
N GLU A 156 6.52 -4.47 -20.75
CA GLU A 156 6.99 -4.30 -19.38
C GLU A 156 6.69 -5.53 -18.50
N GLN A 157 5.48 -6.08 -18.58
CA GLN A 157 5.12 -7.26 -17.80
C GLN A 157 5.90 -8.50 -18.22
N GLU A 158 6.16 -8.68 -19.51
CA GLU A 158 7.02 -9.76 -20.02
C GLU A 158 8.46 -9.64 -19.48
N ASP A 159 9.04 -8.43 -19.48
CA ASP A 159 10.35 -8.17 -18.88
C ASP A 159 10.37 -8.48 -17.38
N ILE A 160 9.37 -8.00 -16.63
CA ILE A 160 9.23 -8.30 -15.19
C ILE A 160 9.11 -9.80 -14.96
N ASN A 161 8.18 -10.47 -15.66
CA ASN A 161 7.93 -11.91 -15.52
C ASN A 161 9.18 -12.73 -15.85
N SER A 162 9.92 -12.36 -16.91
CA SER A 162 11.20 -12.97 -17.27
C SER A 162 12.24 -12.83 -16.15
N LYS A 163 12.41 -11.63 -15.58
CA LYS A 163 13.35 -11.37 -14.48
C LYS A 163 13.06 -12.16 -13.21
N ILE A 164 11.79 -12.43 -12.92
CA ILE A 164 11.36 -13.15 -11.72
C ILE A 164 10.99 -14.61 -11.97
N GLY A 165 11.27 -15.13 -13.17
CA GLY A 165 11.04 -16.54 -13.54
C GLY A 165 9.57 -16.95 -13.52
N ARG A 166 8.67 -16.03 -13.88
CA ARG A 166 7.22 -16.28 -13.97
C ARG A 166 6.80 -16.48 -15.42
N GLU A 167 5.91 -17.44 -15.63
CA GLU A 167 5.26 -17.60 -16.92
C GLU A 167 3.91 -16.88 -16.94
N ALA A 168 3.61 -16.24 -18.06
CA ALA A 168 2.31 -15.63 -18.33
C ALA A 168 1.82 -15.99 -19.73
N THR A 169 0.51 -16.11 -19.90
CA THR A 169 -0.13 -16.14 -21.21
C THR A 169 -1.01 -14.93 -21.39
N TYR A 170 -1.19 -14.53 -22.64
CA TYR A 170 -1.98 -13.37 -23.02
C TYR A 170 -2.94 -13.72 -24.14
N GLU A 171 -4.16 -13.21 -24.05
CA GLU A 171 -5.25 -13.44 -24.99
C GLU A 171 -5.92 -12.09 -25.28
N ASP A 172 -6.02 -11.72 -26.56
CA ASP A 172 -6.80 -10.56 -26.97
C ASP A 172 -8.28 -10.91 -26.92
N ILE A 173 -9.04 -10.09 -26.19
CA ILE A 173 -10.47 -10.27 -25.96
C ILE A 173 -11.21 -8.94 -26.15
N ALA A 174 -12.54 -8.96 -25.99
CA ALA A 174 -13.34 -7.75 -25.89
C ALA A 174 -14.08 -7.71 -24.55
N VAL A 175 -14.10 -6.56 -23.89
CA VAL A 175 -14.86 -6.31 -22.66
C VAL A 175 -15.80 -5.15 -22.91
N ALA A 176 -17.11 -5.38 -22.78
CA ALA A 176 -18.14 -4.37 -23.02
C ALA A 176 -17.98 -3.62 -24.37
N GLY A 177 -17.48 -4.31 -25.40
CA GLY A 177 -17.22 -3.73 -26.74
C GLY A 177 -15.86 -3.05 -26.91
N HIS A 178 -15.03 -2.97 -25.86
CA HIS A 178 -13.68 -2.43 -25.94
C HIS A 178 -12.64 -3.53 -26.19
N PRO A 179 -11.64 -3.31 -27.07
CA PRO A 179 -10.47 -4.18 -27.16
C PRO A 179 -9.74 -4.26 -25.81
N ALA A 180 -9.41 -5.46 -25.39
CA ALA A 180 -8.81 -5.73 -24.10
C ALA A 180 -7.83 -6.90 -24.20
N THR A 181 -6.92 -7.02 -23.22
CA THR A 181 -6.02 -8.15 -23.11
C THR A 181 -6.24 -8.86 -21.78
N LEU A 182 -6.56 -10.15 -21.86
CA LEU A 182 -6.61 -11.05 -20.72
C LEU A 182 -5.22 -11.65 -20.51
N ARG A 183 -4.72 -11.52 -19.30
CA ARG A 183 -3.48 -12.12 -18.82
C ARG A 183 -3.77 -13.22 -17.82
N HIS A 184 -3.02 -14.31 -17.92
CA HIS A 184 -2.99 -15.39 -16.93
C HIS A 184 -1.56 -15.63 -16.47
N LEU A 185 -1.31 -15.49 -15.17
CA LEU A 185 -0.07 -15.84 -14.50
C LEU A 185 -0.10 -17.31 -14.09
N LYS A 186 0.82 -18.12 -14.60
CA LYS A 186 0.98 -19.53 -14.22
C LYS A 186 1.73 -19.62 -12.89
N LEU A 187 1.03 -19.39 -11.79
CA LEU A 187 1.53 -19.53 -10.44
C LEU A 187 0.58 -20.39 -9.62
N ASP A 188 1.13 -21.38 -8.93
CA ASP A 188 0.37 -22.11 -7.91
C ASP A 188 -0.04 -21.11 -6.82
N GLN A 189 -1.35 -20.91 -6.65
CA GLN A 189 -1.96 -20.11 -5.57
C GLN A 189 -1.70 -18.59 -5.60
N SER A 190 -1.66 -17.94 -6.77
CA SER A 190 -1.66 -16.47 -6.84
C SER A 190 -3.06 -15.89 -6.56
N SER A 191 -3.17 -14.94 -5.62
CA SER A 191 -4.40 -14.17 -5.41
C SER A 191 -4.78 -13.30 -6.62
N PHE A 192 -3.88 -13.14 -7.59
CA PHE A 192 -4.09 -12.43 -8.86
C PHE A 192 -3.62 -13.28 -10.04
N ALA A 193 -4.12 -14.50 -10.15
CA ALA A 193 -3.79 -15.40 -11.26
C ALA A 193 -4.27 -14.82 -12.61
N TRP A 194 -5.39 -14.11 -12.62
CA TRP A 194 -5.99 -13.52 -13.81
C TRP A 194 -6.02 -12.00 -13.72
N SER A 195 -5.83 -11.34 -14.86
CA SER A 195 -6.15 -9.92 -14.98
C SER A 195 -6.56 -9.56 -16.39
N VAL A 196 -7.55 -8.69 -16.54
CA VAL A 196 -7.90 -8.07 -17.82
C VAL A 196 -7.56 -6.59 -17.79
N LEU A 197 -6.96 -6.10 -18.87
CA LEU A 197 -6.57 -4.70 -19.07
C LEU A 197 -7.23 -4.19 -20.35
N TRP A 198 -7.80 -3.00 -20.29
CA TRP A 198 -8.22 -2.25 -21.48
C TRP A 198 -8.01 -0.76 -21.28
N GLY A 199 -8.03 0.00 -22.37
CA GLY A 199 -7.92 1.45 -22.33
C GLY A 199 -8.72 2.09 -23.46
N GLY A 200 -8.91 3.42 -23.37
CA GLY A 200 -9.46 4.18 -24.49
C GLY A 200 -8.53 4.11 -25.70
N GLU A 201 -9.07 4.17 -26.92
CA GLU A 201 -8.30 4.11 -28.18
C GLU A 201 -7.18 5.15 -28.27
N ASN A 202 -7.25 6.21 -27.45
CA ASN A 202 -6.27 7.30 -27.38
C ASN A 202 -5.41 7.31 -26.10
N ALA A 203 -5.44 6.25 -25.28
CA ALA A 203 -4.60 6.08 -24.09
C ALA A 203 -4.71 7.21 -23.04
N ASP A 204 -5.88 7.84 -22.89
CA ASP A 204 -6.17 8.84 -21.86
C ASP A 204 -6.63 8.22 -20.53
N ALA A 205 -7.02 6.94 -20.58
CA ALA A 205 -7.35 6.13 -19.42
C ALA A 205 -7.14 4.64 -19.69
N SER A 206 -6.83 3.89 -18.64
CA SER A 206 -6.80 2.43 -18.63
C SER A 206 -7.51 1.89 -17.39
N VAL A 207 -8.10 0.70 -17.55
CA VAL A 207 -8.73 -0.04 -16.47
C VAL A 207 -8.12 -1.43 -16.43
N ARG A 208 -7.74 -1.85 -15.23
CA ARG A 208 -7.25 -3.20 -14.95
C ARG A 208 -8.08 -3.83 -13.86
N ILE A 209 -8.57 -5.03 -14.12
CA ILE A 209 -9.24 -5.88 -13.14
C ILE A 209 -8.37 -7.10 -12.92
N ALA A 210 -8.09 -7.46 -11.68
CA ALA A 210 -7.30 -8.64 -11.34
C ALA A 210 -7.96 -9.46 -10.23
N GLY A 211 -7.74 -10.78 -10.24
CA GLY A 211 -8.21 -11.70 -9.21
C GLY A 211 -7.83 -13.16 -9.47
N PRO A 212 -8.29 -14.11 -8.64
CA PRO A 212 -7.93 -15.53 -8.75
C PRO A 212 -8.76 -16.27 -9.80
N ASP A 213 -9.97 -15.78 -10.13
CA ASP A 213 -10.94 -16.50 -10.95
C ASP A 213 -11.18 -15.77 -12.29
N ARG A 214 -10.92 -16.46 -13.41
CA ARG A 214 -11.10 -15.90 -14.77
C ARG A 214 -12.48 -15.32 -14.98
N ASP A 215 -13.52 -16.12 -14.72
CA ASP A 215 -14.90 -15.76 -15.02
C ASP A 215 -15.39 -14.59 -14.16
N VAL A 216 -14.93 -14.52 -12.92
CA VAL A 216 -15.26 -13.39 -12.02
C VAL A 216 -14.55 -12.11 -12.47
N VAL A 217 -13.27 -12.19 -12.83
CA VAL A 217 -12.51 -11.05 -13.36
C VAL A 217 -13.18 -10.48 -14.61
N LEU A 218 -13.58 -11.35 -15.55
CA LEU A 218 -14.28 -10.93 -16.77
C LEU A 218 -15.64 -10.31 -16.46
N ARG A 219 -16.42 -10.91 -15.55
CA ARG A 219 -17.72 -10.36 -15.16
C ARG A 219 -17.63 -9.01 -14.44
N ILE A 220 -16.61 -8.82 -13.59
CA ILE A 220 -16.34 -7.50 -12.99
C ILE A 220 -16.03 -6.52 -14.12
N ALA A 221 -15.13 -6.87 -15.04
CA ALA A 221 -14.70 -6.02 -16.14
C ALA A 221 -15.86 -5.60 -17.06
N GLU A 222 -16.74 -6.53 -17.43
CA GLU A 222 -17.95 -6.26 -18.23
C GLU A 222 -18.92 -5.30 -17.54
N SER A 223 -18.88 -5.23 -16.20
CA SER A 223 -19.72 -4.32 -15.42
C SER A 223 -19.15 -2.91 -15.29
N VAL A 224 -17.91 -2.67 -15.75
CA VAL A 224 -17.25 -1.37 -15.60
C VAL A 224 -17.70 -0.42 -16.70
N THR A 225 -18.19 0.75 -16.30
CA THR A 225 -18.43 1.89 -17.17
C THR A 225 -17.44 2.99 -16.84
N LEU A 226 -16.58 3.36 -17.79
CA LEU A 226 -15.63 4.46 -17.58
C LEU A 226 -16.35 5.81 -17.73
N GLY A 227 -16.41 6.58 -16.65
CA GLY A 227 -16.91 7.97 -16.66
C GLY A 227 -15.79 8.99 -16.91
N PRO A 228 -16.09 10.30 -16.81
CA PRO A 228 -15.06 11.34 -16.79
C PRO A 228 -14.15 11.20 -15.57
N ALA A 229 -12.97 11.83 -15.62
CA ALA A 229 -12.15 12.00 -14.42
C ALA A 229 -12.93 12.75 -13.33
N PRO A 230 -12.76 12.41 -12.04
CA PRO A 230 -13.42 13.13 -10.97
C PRO A 230 -13.09 14.63 -10.99
N ALA A 231 -14.09 15.47 -10.76
CA ALA A 231 -13.86 16.90 -10.61
C ALA A 231 -13.13 17.17 -9.28
N GLY A 232 -12.02 17.90 -9.35
CA GLY A 232 -11.34 18.40 -8.16
C GLY A 232 -12.09 19.53 -7.45
N PRO A 233 -11.52 20.09 -6.38
CA PRO A 233 -12.09 21.23 -5.69
C PRO A 233 -12.08 22.47 -6.60
N ALA A 234 -12.94 23.45 -6.29
CA ALA A 234 -13.06 24.68 -7.08
C ALA A 234 -11.76 25.50 -7.19
N ASN A 235 -10.86 25.37 -6.20
CA ASN A 235 -9.52 25.96 -6.23
C ASN A 235 -8.46 24.86 -5.98
N PRO A 236 -8.02 24.14 -7.04
CA PRO A 236 -7.12 23.01 -6.90
C PRO A 236 -5.75 23.39 -6.35
N ASP A 237 -5.21 24.57 -6.70
CA ASP A 237 -3.89 25.02 -6.23
C ASP A 237 -3.89 25.28 -4.72
N ALA A 238 -4.92 25.96 -4.21
CA ALA A 238 -5.08 26.18 -2.78
C ALA A 238 -5.28 24.87 -2.02
N ALA A 239 -6.09 23.96 -2.55
CA ALA A 239 -6.29 22.64 -1.95
C ALA A 239 -4.99 21.83 -1.93
N ALA A 240 -4.20 21.89 -3.02
CA ALA A 240 -2.91 21.20 -3.09
C ALA A 240 -1.91 21.75 -2.06
N ALA A 241 -1.87 23.06 -1.84
CA ALA A 241 -1.07 23.67 -0.78
C ALA A 241 -1.50 23.18 0.62
N GLN A 242 -2.82 23.12 0.89
CA GLN A 242 -3.37 22.63 2.15
C GLN A 242 -3.10 21.13 2.39
N ILE A 243 -3.13 20.31 1.34
CA ILE A 243 -2.79 18.88 1.41
C ILE A 243 -1.32 18.70 1.78
N ARG A 244 -0.40 19.43 1.14
CA ARG A 244 1.03 19.37 1.47
C ARG A 244 1.31 19.82 2.91
N GLU A 245 0.62 20.85 3.39
CA GLU A 245 0.70 21.27 4.80
C GLU A 245 0.13 20.22 5.76
N THR A 246 -0.99 19.58 5.39
CA THR A 246 -1.59 18.51 6.19
C THR A 246 -0.68 17.29 6.27
N ALA A 247 -0.04 16.91 5.16
CA ALA A 247 0.97 15.86 5.15
C ALA A 247 2.15 16.20 6.08
N ARG A 248 2.63 17.45 6.07
CA ARG A 248 3.66 17.92 7.01
C ARG A 248 3.22 17.73 8.46
N ARG A 249 2.03 18.18 8.82
CA ARG A 249 1.50 18.00 10.19
C ARG A 249 1.35 16.52 10.57
N ALA A 250 0.93 15.67 9.64
CA ALA A 250 0.72 14.24 9.91
C ALA A 250 2.01 13.40 9.95
N PHE A 251 3.09 13.85 9.32
CA PHE A 251 4.28 13.01 9.08
C PHE A 251 5.62 13.68 9.41
N GLN A 252 5.62 14.90 9.94
CA GLN A 252 6.83 15.61 10.37
C GLN A 252 6.72 16.04 11.82
N GLY A 253 7.65 15.58 12.66
CA GLY A 253 7.64 15.90 14.09
C GLY A 253 8.30 14.84 14.95
N SER A 254 8.45 15.15 16.23
CA SER A 254 9.02 14.28 17.28
C SER A 254 7.98 13.75 18.26
N ASP A 255 6.74 14.17 18.11
CA ASP A 255 5.63 13.73 18.94
C ASP A 255 4.56 13.12 18.04
N GLY A 256 4.50 11.80 18.01
CA GLY A 256 3.50 11.06 17.22
C GLY A 256 2.07 11.39 17.61
N LEU A 257 1.83 11.99 18.80
CA LEU A 257 0.50 12.39 19.25
C LEU A 257 0.02 13.70 18.63
N GLU A 258 0.89 14.70 18.50
CA GLU A 258 0.55 15.95 17.82
C GLU A 258 0.24 15.72 16.33
N MET A 259 0.88 14.71 15.72
CA MET A 259 0.61 14.33 14.33
C MET A 259 -0.83 13.85 14.11
N LEU A 260 -1.46 13.24 15.14
CA LEU A 260 -2.81 12.69 15.04
C LEU A 260 -3.87 13.76 14.89
N ASP A 261 -3.59 15.02 15.25
CA ASP A 261 -4.50 16.14 14.99
C ASP A 261 -4.72 16.34 13.48
N ALA A 262 -3.81 15.88 12.63
CA ALA A 262 -3.96 15.92 11.17
C ALA A 262 -4.64 14.65 10.60
N VAL A 263 -5.08 13.71 11.44
CA VAL A 263 -5.60 12.40 11.04
C VAL A 263 -7.09 12.28 11.37
N ILE A 264 -7.86 11.66 10.48
CA ILE A 264 -9.25 11.26 10.76
C ILE A 264 -9.22 9.97 11.58
N ASP A 265 -9.28 10.10 12.90
CA ASP A 265 -9.29 8.97 13.84
C ASP A 265 -10.41 9.10 14.90
N PRO A 266 -11.70 9.12 14.50
CA PRO A 266 -12.82 9.33 15.42
C PRO A 266 -12.93 8.23 16.49
N GLU A 267 -12.41 7.04 16.20
CA GLU A 267 -12.44 5.89 17.10
C GLU A 267 -11.18 5.80 17.99
N GLY A 268 -10.19 6.68 17.79
CA GLY A 268 -8.94 6.69 18.55
C GLY A 268 -8.03 5.47 18.32
N LEU A 269 -8.19 4.73 17.24
CA LEU A 269 -7.43 3.50 17.00
C LEU A 269 -5.99 3.77 16.53
N ALA A 270 -5.77 4.81 15.71
CA ALA A 270 -4.40 5.23 15.39
C ALA A 270 -3.71 5.77 16.65
N ARG A 271 -4.43 6.54 17.47
CA ARG A 271 -3.91 7.00 18.76
C ARG A 271 -3.47 5.86 19.66
N LEU A 272 -4.34 4.86 19.85
CA LEU A 272 -4.03 3.69 20.65
C LEU A 272 -2.79 2.94 20.14
N ALA A 273 -2.64 2.81 18.82
CA ALA A 273 -1.49 2.15 18.21
C ALA A 273 -0.18 2.94 18.42
N VAL A 274 -0.23 4.27 18.28
CA VAL A 274 0.90 5.17 18.57
C VAL A 274 1.29 5.07 20.04
N ASP A 275 0.33 5.22 20.97
CA ASP A 275 0.57 5.13 22.42
C ASP A 275 1.24 3.80 22.79
N LYS A 276 0.72 2.69 22.25
CA LYS A 276 1.27 1.35 22.49
C LYS A 276 2.66 1.21 21.88
N GLY A 277 2.90 1.76 20.69
CA GLY A 277 4.21 1.81 20.06
C GLY A 277 5.24 2.54 20.91
N LEU A 278 4.92 3.76 21.34
CA LEU A 278 5.77 4.61 22.18
C LEU A 278 6.04 3.98 23.56
N SER A 279 5.07 3.27 24.14
CA SER A 279 5.26 2.56 25.40
C SER A 279 6.26 1.39 25.29
N ARG A 280 6.34 0.75 24.13
CA ARG A 280 7.23 -0.40 23.87
C ARG A 280 8.64 0.05 23.49
N ASP A 281 8.70 1.09 22.68
CA ASP A 281 9.96 1.74 22.29
C ASP A 281 9.75 3.26 22.27
N PRO A 282 10.18 3.98 23.31
CA PRO A 282 10.09 5.44 23.35
C PRO A 282 10.86 6.11 22.20
N ARG A 283 11.81 5.40 21.55
CA ARG A 283 12.52 5.89 20.37
C ARG A 283 11.77 5.65 19.07
N ALA A 284 10.67 4.88 19.07
CA ALA A 284 9.76 4.82 17.92
C ALA A 284 9.08 6.17 17.65
N GLY A 285 9.05 7.07 18.64
CA GLY A 285 8.65 8.47 18.49
C GLY A 285 9.78 9.41 18.10
N ALA A 286 11.00 8.92 17.88
CA ALA A 286 12.09 9.80 17.49
C ALA A 286 11.79 10.44 16.11
N THR A 287 12.22 11.69 15.95
CA THR A 287 11.78 12.62 14.90
C THR A 287 11.63 12.00 13.51
N VAL A 288 10.40 11.86 13.05
CA VAL A 288 10.10 11.50 11.67
C VAL A 288 10.20 12.76 10.83
N SER A 289 10.96 12.69 9.74
CA SER A 289 11.05 13.77 8.79
C SER A 289 10.28 13.39 7.54
N LEU A 290 9.33 14.25 7.16
CA LEU A 290 8.73 14.21 5.84
C LEU A 290 9.75 14.71 4.82
N ASP A 291 10.20 13.81 3.96
CA ASP A 291 11.18 14.11 2.91
C ASP A 291 10.48 14.64 1.66
N ARG A 292 9.31 14.08 1.30
CA ARG A 292 8.61 14.43 0.04
C ARG A 292 7.11 14.23 0.15
N VAL A 293 6.35 15.06 -0.58
CA VAL A 293 4.93 14.89 -0.90
C VAL A 293 4.78 15.14 -2.40
N SER A 294 4.23 14.18 -3.14
CA SER A 294 3.93 14.38 -4.56
C SER A 294 2.82 15.42 -4.75
N ASP A 295 2.56 15.77 -6.01
CA ASP A 295 1.35 16.52 -6.33
C ASP A 295 0.10 15.72 -5.96
N PRO A 296 -0.96 16.36 -5.41
CA PRO A 296 -2.19 15.63 -5.09
C PRO A 296 -2.99 15.26 -6.33
N VAL A 297 -3.52 14.05 -6.35
CA VAL A 297 -4.56 13.61 -7.29
C VAL A 297 -5.91 13.79 -6.62
N PHE A 298 -6.76 14.63 -7.19
CA PHE A 298 -8.11 14.81 -6.68
C PHE A 298 -9.01 13.67 -7.15
N LEU A 299 -9.60 12.95 -6.19
CA LEU A 299 -10.59 11.90 -6.44
C LEU A 299 -12.03 12.43 -6.32
N GLY A 300 -12.17 13.71 -5.95
CA GLY A 300 -13.39 14.48 -5.90
C GLY A 300 -13.14 15.87 -5.30
N PRO A 301 -14.21 16.66 -5.04
CA PRO A 301 -14.08 17.98 -4.42
C PRO A 301 -13.55 17.97 -2.98
N THR A 302 -13.73 16.84 -2.29
CA THR A 302 -13.42 16.67 -0.86
C THR A 302 -12.41 15.56 -0.61
N GLU A 303 -11.84 14.97 -1.66
CA GLU A 303 -11.02 13.78 -1.54
C GLU A 303 -9.82 13.85 -2.49
N ALA A 304 -8.66 13.47 -1.99
CA ALA A 304 -7.43 13.42 -2.77
C ALA A 304 -6.54 12.25 -2.34
N GLY A 305 -5.50 11.97 -3.12
CA GLY A 305 -4.38 11.17 -2.68
C GLY A 305 -3.05 11.76 -3.13
N ALA A 306 -1.99 11.43 -2.41
CA ALA A 306 -0.61 11.80 -2.77
C ALA A 306 0.36 10.71 -2.29
N LEU A 307 1.52 10.64 -2.91
CA LEU A 307 2.63 9.83 -2.44
C LEU A 307 3.43 10.64 -1.41
N VAL A 308 3.69 10.05 -0.24
CA VAL A 308 4.57 10.64 0.77
C VAL A 308 5.80 9.79 0.96
N ARG A 309 6.93 10.46 1.20
CA ARG A 309 8.19 9.82 1.54
C ARG A 309 8.63 10.30 2.92
N VAL A 310 8.76 9.37 3.86
CA VAL A 310 9.20 9.68 5.23
C VAL A 310 10.54 9.02 5.52
N ALA A 311 11.35 9.67 6.34
CA ALA A 311 12.56 9.08 6.91
C ALA A 311 12.41 8.96 8.42
N ALA A 312 12.71 7.76 8.91
CA ALA A 312 12.88 7.52 10.34
C ALA A 312 14.25 8.05 10.81
N PRO A 313 14.41 8.39 12.09
CA PRO A 313 15.66 8.89 12.66
C PRO A 313 16.86 8.01 12.32
N GLY A 314 17.88 8.63 11.71
CA GLY A 314 19.12 7.94 11.35
C GLY A 314 18.96 6.88 10.27
N GLN A 315 17.80 6.79 9.62
CA GLN A 315 17.55 5.92 8.48
C GLN A 315 17.31 6.74 7.21
N PRO A 316 17.72 6.25 6.03
CA PRO A 316 17.31 6.88 4.79
C PRO A 316 15.78 6.81 4.65
N ALA A 317 15.23 7.76 3.89
CA ALA A 317 13.81 7.76 3.58
C ALA A 317 13.43 6.42 2.89
N ARG A 318 12.34 5.81 3.35
CA ARG A 318 11.82 4.57 2.75
C ARG A 318 11.10 4.91 1.45
N GLY A 319 10.67 3.89 0.71
CA GLY A 319 9.88 4.08 -0.52
C GLY A 319 8.64 4.95 -0.29
N GLU A 320 8.05 5.41 -1.39
CA GLU A 320 6.85 6.24 -1.33
C GLU A 320 5.63 5.45 -0.86
N SER A 321 4.85 6.06 0.03
CA SER A 321 3.62 5.50 0.58
C SER A 321 2.42 6.26 0.03
N PRO A 322 1.39 5.57 -0.49
CA PRO A 322 0.18 6.23 -0.97
C PRO A 322 -0.72 6.65 0.19
N ILE A 323 -1.04 7.95 0.26
CA ILE A 323 -1.83 8.55 1.33
C ILE A 323 -3.11 9.12 0.77
N ARG A 324 -4.21 8.86 1.48
CA ARG A 324 -5.52 9.43 1.21
C ARG A 324 -5.75 10.65 2.11
N PHE A 325 -6.30 11.70 1.51
CA PHE A 325 -6.71 12.91 2.19
C PHE A 325 -8.21 13.14 2.00
N THR A 326 -8.89 13.58 3.05
CA THR A 326 -10.30 13.96 3.01
C THR A 326 -10.47 15.35 3.61
N LEU A 327 -11.28 16.18 2.95
CA LEU A 327 -11.68 17.50 3.43
C LEU A 327 -12.76 17.33 4.51
N THR A 328 -12.45 17.79 5.72
CA THR A 328 -13.36 17.81 6.87
C THR A 328 -13.79 19.25 7.17
N ALA A 329 -14.64 19.44 8.19
CA ALA A 329 -14.97 20.77 8.69
C ALA A 329 -13.73 21.55 9.18
N ASP A 330 -12.70 20.84 9.67
CA ASP A 330 -11.44 21.42 10.18
C ASP A 330 -10.35 21.51 9.10
N GLY A 331 -10.72 21.34 7.83
CA GLY A 331 -9.81 21.30 6.69
C GLY A 331 -9.39 19.89 6.30
N TRP A 332 -8.37 19.80 5.44
CA TRP A 332 -7.85 18.52 4.97
C TRP A 332 -7.22 17.72 6.11
N LYS A 333 -7.46 16.41 6.11
CA LYS A 333 -6.92 15.45 7.07
C LYS A 333 -6.48 14.18 6.33
N VAL A 334 -5.47 13.49 6.87
CA VAL A 334 -5.03 12.16 6.42
C VAL A 334 -6.01 11.10 6.94
N THR A 335 -6.33 10.09 6.13
CA THR A 335 -7.12 8.96 6.65
C THR A 335 -6.30 8.13 7.64
N ARG A 336 -6.96 7.54 8.64
CA ARG A 336 -6.30 6.60 9.57
C ARG A 336 -5.45 5.54 8.87
N SER A 337 -6.00 4.88 7.84
CA SER A 337 -5.30 3.83 7.10
C SER A 337 -4.05 4.36 6.39
N GLY A 338 -4.09 5.58 5.83
CA GLY A 338 -2.93 6.23 5.23
C GLY A 338 -1.85 6.54 6.26
N PHE A 339 -2.24 7.03 7.44
CA PHE A 339 -1.30 7.25 8.54
C PHE A 339 -0.64 5.93 9.00
N CYS A 340 -1.44 4.88 9.24
CA CYS A 340 -0.96 3.57 9.67
C CYS A 340 -0.05 2.90 8.62
N ALA A 341 -0.30 3.10 7.33
CA ALA A 341 0.53 2.55 6.26
C ALA A 341 1.96 3.13 6.27
N VAL A 342 2.11 4.41 6.61
CA VAL A 342 3.42 5.07 6.75
C VAL A 342 4.14 4.58 8.00
N PHE A 343 3.41 4.50 9.12
CA PHE A 343 3.95 4.12 10.42
C PHE A 343 3.75 2.64 10.74
N TYR A 344 4.10 1.75 9.81
CA TYR A 344 3.99 0.30 10.02
C TYR A 344 4.82 -0.24 11.21
N GLU A 345 5.76 0.56 11.73
CA GLU A 345 6.50 0.26 12.97
C GLU A 345 5.55 0.17 14.18
N PHE A 346 4.44 0.92 14.15
CA PHE A 346 3.28 0.69 15.01
C PHE A 346 2.50 -0.50 14.47
N ARG A 347 3.01 -1.70 14.73
CA ARG A 347 2.44 -2.96 14.21
C ARG A 347 0.94 -3.10 14.46
N ASP A 348 0.40 -2.47 15.49
CA ASP A 348 -1.01 -2.59 15.86
C ASP A 348 -1.90 -1.49 15.23
N CYS A 349 -1.35 -0.66 14.32
CA CYS A 349 -2.10 0.40 13.65
C CYS A 349 -2.96 -0.20 12.54
N PRO A 350 -4.30 -0.09 12.61
CA PRO A 350 -5.19 -0.75 11.67
C PRO A 350 -5.14 -0.08 10.28
N ILE A 351 -4.77 -0.87 9.26
CA ILE A 351 -4.82 -0.49 7.84
C ILE A 351 -6.16 -0.88 7.26
#